data_AF-C5LCI6-F1
#
_entry.id   AF-C5LCI6-F1
#
_cell.length_a   1.000
_cell.length_b   1.000
_cell.length_c   1.000
_cell.angle_alpha   90.00
_cell.angle_beta   90.00
_cell.angle_gamma   90.00
#
_symmetry.space_group_name_H-M   'P 1'
#
loop_
_entity.id
_entity.type
_entity.pdbx_description
1 polymer ?
#
loop_
_entity_poly.entity_id
_entity_poly.type
_entity_poly.pdbx_seq_one_letter_code
_entity_poly.pdbx_strand_id
1 'polypeptide(L)'
;MRDFYQEPVPGGVSERLWKENQDLARMSLHHPFVQGLGDGTLDSAAFQTYMAQDTLYLNGYIRTLSYCIAKSDVTATGGDLLALLDGVGDELKACHQHYIDNPDATGPEAACRKYVDFLLAIGQAADLGPSVVIAAVIPCARLYAWIGKELTMGKEISEDHPFRRWLLSYSDEPINTSAKILESLLDKQIRPGEFGEVAQAYRRAMELEYDFFDSFGGCLGRPSEGTMKIPTVLIVSGSDSGGGAGHQADLKTLEALGVYSTSALTSITAQNTKGVQQIQVVNEDIFAAQMNSVTSDFEVSVVKLGLVPTARQLEIVGEKLAELPMVVDPVLVATSGDDLVAQKNAEDVLAMYKERIFPRATIITPNVVEAERILGRKEISGVYEARAAAQALAQYGSKYVLLKGGHDETDPKACRDVLYDREKDEFYEFTNRRIATINTHGTGCTLASAISAFMARGYPVPVAVERAIGYLHEVIVRSCGVPLGQGTNRPLVHSANSVWANYV
;
A
#
# COMPACT_ATOMS: atom_id res chain seq x y z
N MET A 1 -15.69 29.71 -5.34
CA MET A 1 -14.66 29.31 -4.34
C MET A 1 -13.22 29.57 -4.76
N ARG A 2 -12.87 29.69 -6.06
CA ARG A 2 -11.45 29.69 -6.51
C ARG A 2 -10.66 30.99 -6.35
N ASP A 3 -11.31 32.15 -6.21
CA ASP A 3 -10.60 33.41 -6.46
C ASP A 3 -9.94 34.08 -5.23
N PHE A 4 -10.07 33.52 -4.00
CA PHE A 4 -9.64 34.24 -2.79
C PHE A 4 -9.00 33.43 -1.65
N TYR A 5 -8.90 32.09 -1.72
CA TYR A 5 -8.26 31.34 -0.64
C TYR A 5 -6.73 31.21 -0.84
N GLN A 6 -5.97 31.28 0.25
CA GLN A 6 -4.53 31.07 0.23
C GLN A 6 -4.21 29.62 0.59
N GLU A 7 -3.28 28.99 -0.12
CA GLU A 7 -2.83 27.62 0.16
C GLU A 7 -2.28 27.47 1.60
N PRO A 8 -2.38 26.27 2.21
CA PRO A 8 -1.79 25.97 3.52
C PRO A 8 -0.30 26.30 3.57
N VAL A 9 0.21 26.62 4.76
CA VAL A 9 1.62 26.98 4.92
C VAL A 9 2.47 25.72 4.73
N PRO A 10 3.45 25.69 3.79
CA PRO A 10 4.35 24.55 3.66
C PRO A 10 5.13 24.31 4.96
N GLY A 11 5.09 23.09 5.49
CA GLY A 11 5.65 22.75 6.80
C GLY A 11 4.82 23.26 7.99
N GLY A 12 3.59 23.71 7.74
CA GLY A 12 2.65 24.22 8.74
C GLY A 12 2.15 23.17 9.72
N VAL A 13 1.31 23.61 10.65
CA VAL A 13 0.73 22.74 11.68
C VAL A 13 -0.22 21.73 11.05
N SER A 14 -1.02 22.16 10.08
CA SER A 14 -1.94 21.30 9.33
C SER A 14 -1.22 20.10 8.68
N GLU A 15 -0.12 20.35 7.97
CA GLU A 15 0.69 19.30 7.33
C GLU A 15 1.33 18.36 8.35
N ARG A 16 1.80 18.90 9.48
CA ARG A 16 2.34 18.10 10.58
C ARG A 16 1.29 17.15 11.16
N LEU A 17 0.09 17.64 11.45
CA LEU A 17 -1.02 16.84 11.99
C LEU A 17 -1.41 15.72 11.02
N TRP A 18 -1.48 16.01 9.72
CA TRP A 18 -1.76 15.00 8.70
C TRP A 18 -0.69 13.92 8.64
N LYS A 19 0.60 14.29 8.74
CA LYS A 19 1.72 13.33 8.77
C LYS A 19 1.68 12.45 10.02
N GLU A 20 1.41 13.03 11.19
CA GLU A 20 1.37 12.32 12.47
C GLU A 20 0.18 11.33 12.57
N ASN A 21 -0.87 11.50 11.75
CA ASN A 21 -2.05 10.62 11.72
C ASN A 21 -2.17 9.78 10.44
N GLN A 22 -1.06 9.58 9.71
CA GLN A 22 -1.01 8.70 8.54
C GLN A 22 -1.29 7.23 8.86
N ASP A 23 -1.10 6.81 10.12
CA ASP A 23 -1.50 5.49 10.61
C ASP A 23 -3.01 5.28 10.45
N LEU A 24 -3.82 6.21 11.00
CA LEU A 24 -5.29 6.16 10.94
C LEU A 24 -5.83 6.37 9.53
N ALA A 25 -5.20 7.25 8.74
CA ALA A 25 -5.56 7.44 7.34
C ALA A 25 -5.40 6.13 6.55
N ARG A 26 -4.24 5.47 6.65
CA ARG A 26 -3.99 4.18 5.98
C ARG A 26 -4.90 3.07 6.50
N MET A 27 -5.17 3.01 7.81
CA MET A 27 -6.14 2.08 8.37
C MET A 27 -7.53 2.28 7.77
N SER A 28 -7.97 3.54 7.62
CA SER A 28 -9.24 3.87 6.99
C SER A 28 -9.26 3.51 5.51
N LEU A 29 -8.20 3.82 4.76
CA LEU A 29 -8.09 3.43 3.35
C LEU A 29 -8.22 1.91 3.17
N HIS A 30 -7.53 1.12 4.00
CA HIS A 30 -7.54 -0.33 3.93
C HIS A 30 -8.72 -0.99 4.68
N HIS A 31 -9.62 -0.19 5.23
CA HIS A 31 -10.80 -0.70 5.92
C HIS A 31 -11.71 -1.46 4.92
N PRO A 32 -12.30 -2.62 5.29
CA PRO A 32 -13.13 -3.41 4.38
C PRO A 32 -14.28 -2.63 3.75
N PHE A 33 -14.93 -1.73 4.52
CA PHE A 33 -15.99 -0.86 3.99
C PHE A 33 -15.47 0.04 2.86
N VAL A 34 -14.31 0.68 3.06
CA VAL A 34 -13.71 1.62 2.11
C VAL A 34 -13.16 0.90 0.88
N GLN A 35 -12.55 -0.27 1.05
CA GLN A 35 -12.12 -1.10 -0.08
C GLN A 35 -13.32 -1.58 -0.89
N GLY A 36 -14.38 -2.06 -0.22
CA GLY A 36 -15.63 -2.48 -0.86
C GLY A 36 -16.30 -1.36 -1.65
N LEU A 37 -16.22 -0.13 -1.14
CA LEU A 37 -16.69 1.05 -1.85
C LEU A 37 -15.86 1.30 -3.13
N GLY A 38 -14.54 1.11 -3.05
CA GLY A 38 -13.61 1.37 -4.15
C GLY A 38 -13.53 0.29 -5.23
N ASP A 39 -13.89 -0.95 -4.92
CA ASP A 39 -13.97 -2.05 -5.88
C ASP A 39 -15.41 -2.41 -6.29
N GLY A 40 -16.41 -1.77 -5.68
CA GLY A 40 -17.82 -1.95 -5.99
C GLY A 40 -18.47 -3.16 -5.32
N THR A 41 -17.78 -3.83 -4.40
CA THR A 41 -18.28 -5.04 -3.71
C THR A 41 -19.03 -4.76 -2.41
N LEU A 42 -19.05 -3.51 -1.94
CA LEU A 42 -19.77 -3.13 -0.72
C LEU A 42 -21.27 -3.44 -0.83
N ASP A 43 -21.84 -3.97 0.24
CA ASP A 43 -23.27 -4.20 0.33
C ASP A 43 -24.05 -2.87 0.21
N SER A 44 -25.06 -2.86 -0.66
CA SER A 44 -25.83 -1.64 -0.93
C SER A 44 -26.62 -1.17 0.28
N ALA A 45 -27.09 -2.05 1.16
CA ALA A 45 -27.79 -1.63 2.38
C ALA A 45 -26.83 -1.05 3.42
N ALA A 46 -25.62 -1.59 3.53
CA ALA A 46 -24.55 -1.01 4.34
C ALA A 46 -24.18 0.40 3.85
N PHE A 47 -24.02 0.59 2.53
CA PHE A 47 -23.75 1.90 1.95
C PHE A 47 -24.91 2.90 2.22
N GLN A 48 -26.16 2.47 2.07
CA GLN A 48 -27.32 3.31 2.36
C GLN A 48 -27.40 3.70 3.84
N THR A 49 -27.07 2.78 4.75
CA THR A 49 -27.02 3.09 6.19
C THR A 49 -25.91 4.09 6.49
N TYR A 50 -24.74 3.90 5.91
CA TYR A 50 -23.63 4.85 5.99
C TYR A 50 -24.04 6.25 5.51
N MET A 51 -24.65 6.36 4.34
CA MET A 51 -25.10 7.65 3.79
C MET A 51 -26.15 8.33 4.72
N ALA A 52 -26.98 7.55 5.42
CA ALA A 52 -27.99 8.08 6.34
C ALA A 52 -27.31 8.68 7.58
N GLN A 53 -26.35 7.93 8.14
CA GLN A 53 -25.58 8.38 9.28
C GLN A 53 -24.66 9.56 8.94
N ASP A 54 -24.11 9.61 7.73
CA ASP A 54 -23.27 10.71 7.25
C ASP A 54 -24.09 12.00 7.14
N THR A 55 -25.33 11.90 6.64
CA THR A 55 -26.29 13.02 6.64
C THR A 55 -26.54 13.57 8.05
N LEU A 56 -26.73 12.69 9.03
CA LEU A 56 -26.92 13.08 10.43
C LEU A 56 -25.66 13.67 11.05
N TYR A 57 -24.49 13.15 10.69
CA TYR A 57 -23.19 13.68 11.07
C TYR A 57 -22.98 15.11 10.53
N LEU A 58 -23.27 15.36 9.25
CA LEU A 58 -23.12 16.67 8.61
C LEU A 58 -23.99 17.75 9.27
N ASN A 59 -25.16 17.39 9.83
CA ASN A 59 -25.95 18.32 10.64
C ASN A 59 -25.20 18.77 11.91
N GLY A 60 -24.47 17.86 12.56
CA GLY A 60 -23.57 18.18 13.68
C GLY A 60 -22.36 19.01 13.25
N TYR A 61 -21.80 18.67 12.08
CA TYR A 61 -20.68 19.38 11.48
C TYR A 61 -21.02 20.85 11.18
N ILE A 62 -22.17 21.14 10.55
CA ILE A 62 -22.67 22.50 10.28
C ILE A 62 -22.83 23.31 11.56
N ARG A 63 -23.38 22.70 12.62
CA ARG A 63 -23.51 23.37 13.93
C ARG A 63 -22.15 23.69 14.54
N THR A 64 -21.19 22.79 14.40
CA THR A 64 -19.82 22.96 14.89
C THR A 64 -19.09 24.07 14.15
N LEU A 65 -19.21 24.13 12.82
CA LEU A 65 -18.73 25.26 12.02
C LEU A 65 -19.39 26.58 12.43
N SER A 66 -20.68 26.57 12.77
CA SER A 66 -21.37 27.77 13.27
C SER A 66 -20.78 28.27 14.59
N TYR A 67 -20.43 27.37 15.51
CA TYR A 67 -19.68 27.74 16.72
C TYR A 67 -18.28 28.26 16.40
N CYS A 68 -17.59 27.66 15.42
CA CYS A 68 -16.30 28.15 14.97
C CYS A 68 -16.40 29.61 14.47
N ILE A 69 -17.38 29.92 13.62
CA ILE A 69 -17.64 31.28 13.14
C ILE A 69 -17.87 32.25 14.31
N ALA A 70 -18.66 31.84 15.30
CA ALA A 70 -18.94 32.67 16.49
C ALA A 70 -17.70 32.90 17.37
N LYS A 71 -16.72 31.99 17.35
CA LYS A 71 -15.45 32.07 18.09
C LYS A 71 -14.34 32.78 17.30
N SER A 72 -14.47 32.84 15.99
CA SER A 72 -13.48 33.42 15.08
C SER A 72 -13.68 34.93 14.92
N ASP A 73 -12.61 35.62 14.50
CA ASP A 73 -12.75 37.01 14.03
C ASP A 73 -13.46 37.00 12.68
N VAL A 74 -14.75 37.37 12.70
CA VAL A 74 -15.63 37.40 11.52
C VAL A 74 -15.06 38.27 10.41
N THR A 75 -14.32 39.34 10.73
CA THR A 75 -13.72 40.25 9.74
C THR A 75 -12.51 39.66 9.03
N ALA A 76 -11.79 38.75 9.69
CA ALA A 76 -10.60 38.11 9.15
C ALA A 76 -10.86 36.74 8.52
N THR A 77 -11.82 35.97 9.05
CA THR A 77 -12.00 34.54 8.72
C THR A 77 -13.46 34.13 8.50
N GLY A 78 -14.41 35.03 8.77
CA GLY A 78 -15.84 34.73 8.66
C GLY A 78 -16.30 34.42 7.24
N GLY A 79 -15.72 35.07 6.23
CA GLY A 79 -16.07 34.83 4.82
C GLY A 79 -15.74 33.41 4.35
N ASP A 80 -14.54 32.91 4.68
CA ASP A 80 -14.10 31.56 4.31
C ASP A 80 -14.93 30.48 5.04
N LEU A 81 -15.18 30.67 6.34
CA LEU A 81 -16.00 29.75 7.13
C LEU A 81 -17.48 29.73 6.67
N LEU A 82 -18.05 30.88 6.28
CA LEU A 82 -19.39 30.94 5.70
C LEU A 82 -19.46 30.24 4.35
N ALA A 83 -18.45 30.40 3.51
CA ALA A 83 -18.37 29.70 2.22
C ALA A 83 -18.25 28.18 2.40
N LEU A 84 -17.49 27.72 3.40
CA LEU A 84 -17.42 26.30 3.77
C LEU A 84 -18.78 25.78 4.26
N LEU A 85 -19.47 26.55 5.10
CA LEU A 85 -20.80 26.19 5.62
C LEU A 85 -21.81 26.01 4.47
N ASP A 86 -21.79 26.92 3.49
CA ASP A 86 -22.66 26.87 2.31
C ASP A 86 -22.33 25.64 1.43
N GLY A 87 -21.04 25.37 1.20
CA GLY A 87 -20.58 24.20 0.44
C GLY A 87 -21.01 22.86 1.03
N VAL A 88 -20.94 22.71 2.37
CA VAL A 88 -21.43 21.51 3.07
C VAL A 88 -22.96 21.39 2.94
N GLY A 89 -23.67 22.53 3.00
CA GLY A 89 -25.12 22.57 2.79
C GLY A 89 -25.54 22.13 1.38
N ASP A 90 -24.74 22.44 0.37
CA ASP A 90 -24.95 21.99 -1.00
C ASP A 90 -24.60 20.50 -1.20
N GLU A 91 -23.56 19.99 -0.53
CA GLU A 91 -23.21 18.57 -0.53
C GLU A 91 -24.32 17.69 0.07
N LEU A 92 -24.92 18.14 1.17
CA LEU A 92 -26.11 17.56 1.79
C LEU A 92 -27.30 17.46 0.81
N LYS A 93 -27.50 18.47 -0.04
CA LYS A 93 -28.58 18.48 -1.02
C LYS A 93 -28.26 17.67 -2.27
N ALA A 94 -27.03 17.74 -2.76
CA ALA A 94 -26.67 17.22 -4.08
C ALA A 94 -26.19 15.76 -4.07
N CYS A 95 -25.47 15.33 -3.03
CA CYS A 95 -24.91 13.98 -2.97
C CYS A 95 -25.81 13.01 -2.21
N HIS A 96 -26.31 13.43 -1.04
CA HIS A 96 -27.04 12.56 -0.11
C HIS A 96 -28.49 12.29 -0.53
N GLN A 97 -29.21 13.31 -1.02
CA GLN A 97 -30.60 13.15 -1.53
C GLN A 97 -30.69 12.25 -2.76
N HIS A 98 -29.58 11.96 -3.43
CA HIS A 98 -29.55 11.02 -4.54
C HIS A 98 -29.64 9.56 -4.05
N TYR A 99 -29.06 9.27 -2.88
CA TYR A 99 -29.02 7.92 -2.33
C TYR A 99 -30.14 7.67 -1.33
N ILE A 100 -30.61 8.70 -0.62
CA ILE A 100 -31.56 8.58 0.48
C ILE A 100 -32.69 9.61 0.40
N ASP A 101 -33.92 9.12 0.49
CA ASP A 101 -35.13 9.95 0.50
C ASP A 101 -35.44 10.55 1.89
N ASN A 102 -35.17 9.82 2.99
CA ASN A 102 -35.44 10.27 4.36
C ASN A 102 -34.34 9.83 5.35
N PRO A 103 -33.31 10.67 5.59
CA PRO A 103 -32.18 10.35 6.46
C PRO A 103 -32.53 10.32 7.96
N ASP A 104 -33.61 10.98 8.38
CA ASP A 104 -34.00 11.08 9.80
C ASP A 104 -34.79 9.86 10.31
N ALA A 105 -35.09 8.89 9.44
CA ALA A 105 -35.98 7.78 9.77
C ALA A 105 -35.47 6.86 10.90
N THR A 106 -34.16 6.75 11.07
CA THR A 106 -33.53 5.81 12.03
C THR A 106 -32.77 6.49 13.18
N GLY A 107 -32.52 7.81 13.09
CA GLY A 107 -31.73 8.56 14.07
C GLY A 107 -30.24 8.17 14.12
N PRO A 108 -29.40 8.89 14.91
CA PRO A 108 -27.96 8.66 14.90
C PRO A 108 -27.59 7.41 15.70
N GLU A 109 -26.82 6.52 15.08
CA GLU A 109 -26.23 5.34 15.70
C GLU A 109 -25.09 5.72 16.66
N ALA A 110 -24.57 4.73 17.40
CA ALA A 110 -23.59 4.98 18.46
C ALA A 110 -22.32 5.68 17.96
N ALA A 111 -21.77 5.29 16.81
CA ALA A 111 -20.56 5.91 16.24
C ALA A 111 -20.84 7.35 15.77
N CYS A 112 -21.88 7.55 14.96
CA CYS A 112 -22.34 8.87 14.52
C CYS A 112 -22.57 9.80 15.72
N ARG A 113 -23.31 9.34 16.72
CA ARG A 113 -23.62 10.11 17.94
C ARG A 113 -22.36 10.48 18.72
N LYS A 114 -21.45 9.54 18.95
CA LYS A 114 -20.17 9.81 19.62
C LYS A 114 -19.37 10.89 18.88
N TYR A 115 -19.38 10.85 17.55
CA TYR A 115 -18.65 11.83 16.75
C TYR A 115 -19.31 13.21 16.81
N VAL A 116 -20.63 13.29 16.60
CA VAL A 116 -21.38 14.54 16.72
C VAL A 116 -21.26 15.14 18.13
N ASP A 117 -21.36 14.34 19.17
CA ASP A 117 -21.22 14.79 20.56
C ASP A 117 -19.82 15.36 20.81
N PHE A 118 -18.76 14.73 20.27
CA PHE A 118 -17.40 15.25 20.33
C PHE A 118 -17.27 16.62 19.63
N LEU A 119 -17.75 16.73 18.39
CA LEU A 119 -17.67 17.99 17.63
C LEU A 119 -18.43 19.12 18.32
N LEU A 120 -19.65 18.85 18.80
CA LEU A 120 -20.46 19.83 19.52
C LEU A 120 -19.81 20.22 20.86
N ALA A 121 -19.22 19.27 21.59
CA ALA A 121 -18.52 19.57 22.84
C ALA A 121 -17.34 20.52 22.61
N ILE A 122 -16.51 20.27 21.57
CA ILE A 122 -15.40 21.16 21.19
C ILE A 122 -15.93 22.52 20.75
N GLY A 123 -16.98 22.56 19.93
CA GLY A 123 -17.60 23.81 19.46
C GLY A 123 -18.20 24.65 20.58
N GLN A 124 -18.81 24.03 21.60
CA GLN A 124 -19.48 24.73 22.70
C GLN A 124 -18.55 25.15 23.85
N ALA A 125 -17.42 24.46 24.02
CA ALA A 125 -16.47 24.71 25.11
C ALA A 125 -15.97 26.15 25.10
N ALA A 126 -16.30 26.94 26.13
CA ALA A 126 -16.02 28.38 26.16
C ALA A 126 -14.51 28.72 26.22
N ASP A 127 -13.72 27.80 26.76
CA ASP A 127 -12.26 27.89 26.93
C ASP A 127 -11.47 27.51 25.67
N LEU A 128 -12.06 26.75 24.74
CA LEU A 128 -11.40 26.37 23.50
C LEU A 128 -11.51 27.46 22.41
N GLY A 129 -10.37 27.76 21.78
CA GLY A 129 -10.27 28.69 20.67
C GLY A 129 -10.74 28.11 19.32
N PRO A 130 -10.87 28.95 18.28
CA PRO A 130 -11.30 28.50 16.95
C PRO A 130 -10.31 27.52 16.30
N SER A 131 -9.01 27.61 16.60
CA SER A 131 -7.97 26.69 16.13
C SER A 131 -8.27 25.23 16.49
N VAL A 132 -8.74 24.96 17.71
CA VAL A 132 -9.08 23.60 18.18
C VAL A 132 -10.35 23.08 17.48
N VAL A 133 -11.34 23.97 17.28
CA VAL A 133 -12.56 23.61 16.54
C VAL A 133 -12.23 23.27 15.08
N ILE A 134 -11.40 24.08 14.42
CA ILE A 134 -10.95 23.84 13.05
C ILE A 134 -10.19 22.51 12.95
N ALA A 135 -9.29 22.24 13.90
CA ALA A 135 -8.55 20.99 13.95
C ALA A 135 -9.45 19.75 14.07
N ALA A 136 -10.56 19.86 14.81
CA ALA A 136 -11.53 18.77 14.96
C ALA A 136 -12.34 18.50 13.68
N VAL A 137 -12.54 19.49 12.81
CA VAL A 137 -13.37 19.34 11.59
C VAL A 137 -12.56 19.01 10.34
N ILE A 138 -11.26 19.31 10.29
CA ILE A 138 -10.39 18.99 9.13
C ILE A 138 -10.45 17.51 8.70
N PRO A 139 -10.38 16.52 9.61
CA PRO A 139 -10.29 15.10 9.23
C PRO A 139 -11.38 14.64 8.25
N CYS A 140 -12.64 15.05 8.44
CA CYS A 140 -13.73 14.70 7.54
C CYS A 140 -13.44 15.10 6.08
N ALA A 141 -13.09 16.38 5.85
CA ALA A 141 -12.78 16.85 4.50
C ALA A 141 -11.47 16.27 3.95
N ARG A 142 -10.42 16.23 4.79
CA ARG A 142 -9.07 15.83 4.36
C ARG A 142 -8.94 14.34 4.09
N LEU A 143 -9.45 13.51 4.99
CA LEU A 143 -9.37 12.05 4.88
C LEU A 143 -10.15 11.57 3.66
N TYR A 144 -11.35 12.08 3.44
CA TYR A 144 -12.21 11.65 2.35
C TYR A 144 -11.67 12.09 0.99
N ALA A 145 -11.16 13.32 0.87
CA ALA A 145 -10.45 13.78 -0.33
C ALA A 145 -9.27 12.87 -0.67
N TRP A 146 -8.51 12.46 0.35
CA TRP A 146 -7.37 11.57 0.16
C TRP A 146 -7.79 10.15 -0.22
N ILE A 147 -8.77 9.56 0.49
CA ILE A 147 -9.33 8.23 0.17
C ILE A 147 -9.88 8.21 -1.25
N GLY A 148 -10.71 9.19 -1.62
CA GLY A 148 -11.31 9.26 -2.96
C GLY A 148 -10.25 9.29 -4.06
N LYS A 149 -9.17 10.04 -3.85
CA LYS A 149 -8.02 10.06 -4.76
C LYS A 149 -7.28 8.72 -4.80
N GLU A 150 -6.97 8.12 -3.66
CA GLU A 150 -6.24 6.84 -3.59
C GLU A 150 -7.02 5.68 -4.24
N LEU A 151 -8.35 5.66 -4.07
CA LEU A 151 -9.20 4.61 -4.64
C LEU A 151 -9.31 4.72 -6.17
N THR A 152 -9.31 5.93 -6.71
CA THR A 152 -9.45 6.21 -8.16
C THR A 152 -8.11 6.36 -8.90
N MET A 153 -6.99 6.50 -8.18
CA MET A 153 -5.67 6.73 -8.78
C MET A 153 -5.27 5.63 -9.77
N GLY A 154 -5.14 6.02 -11.04
CA GLY A 154 -4.74 5.14 -12.14
C GLY A 154 -5.82 4.16 -12.59
N LYS A 155 -7.10 4.42 -12.24
CA LYS A 155 -8.23 3.58 -12.63
C LYS A 155 -9.26 4.38 -13.43
N GLU A 156 -9.80 3.77 -14.48
CA GLU A 156 -11.01 4.23 -15.14
C GLU A 156 -12.22 3.60 -14.42
N ILE A 157 -13.10 4.43 -13.85
CA ILE A 157 -14.27 3.93 -13.09
C ILE A 157 -15.42 3.70 -14.06
N SER A 158 -15.77 2.42 -14.26
CA SER A 158 -16.89 1.98 -15.10
C SER A 158 -18.17 2.75 -14.81
N GLU A 159 -18.96 3.05 -15.84
CA GLU A 159 -20.28 3.69 -15.70
C GLU A 159 -21.23 2.88 -14.83
N ASP A 160 -21.11 1.54 -14.86
CA ASP A 160 -21.94 0.61 -14.09
C ASP A 160 -21.47 0.44 -12.63
N HIS A 161 -20.40 1.12 -12.20
CA HIS A 161 -19.89 0.98 -10.85
C HIS A 161 -20.91 1.54 -9.82
N PRO A 162 -21.37 0.75 -8.83
CA PRO A 162 -22.50 1.11 -7.97
C PRO A 162 -22.26 2.40 -7.16
N PHE A 163 -21.00 2.64 -6.77
CA PHE A 163 -20.61 3.83 -5.99
C PHE A 163 -19.86 4.89 -6.80
N ARG A 164 -19.99 4.86 -8.14
CA ARG A 164 -19.23 5.75 -9.05
C ARG A 164 -19.31 7.21 -8.67
N ARG A 165 -20.52 7.71 -8.38
CA ARG A 165 -20.73 9.12 -8.04
C ARG A 165 -20.02 9.51 -6.75
N TRP A 166 -20.04 8.65 -5.73
CA TRP A 166 -19.28 8.88 -4.50
C TRP A 166 -17.78 8.98 -4.81
N LEU A 167 -17.24 8.00 -5.54
CA LEU A 167 -15.82 7.96 -5.89
C LEU A 167 -15.37 9.21 -6.63
N LEU A 168 -16.15 9.64 -7.62
CA LEU A 168 -15.83 10.85 -8.39
C LEU A 168 -15.93 12.11 -7.53
N SER A 169 -17.01 12.27 -6.75
CA SER A 169 -17.19 13.44 -5.89
C SER A 169 -16.04 13.64 -4.89
N TYR A 170 -15.54 12.57 -4.27
CA TYR A 170 -14.43 12.64 -3.32
C TYR A 170 -13.04 12.60 -3.97
N SER A 171 -12.95 12.27 -5.27
CA SER A 171 -11.70 12.40 -6.04
C SER A 171 -11.56 13.75 -6.76
N ASP A 172 -12.63 14.54 -6.84
CA ASP A 172 -12.67 15.82 -7.53
C ASP A 172 -12.04 16.98 -6.73
N GLU A 173 -11.56 17.99 -7.45
CA GLU A 173 -10.92 19.21 -6.91
C GLU A 173 -11.73 20.01 -5.85
N PRO A 174 -13.08 20.09 -5.88
CA PRO A 174 -13.83 20.89 -4.90
C PRO A 174 -13.70 20.42 -3.45
N ILE A 175 -13.72 19.10 -3.18
CA ILE A 175 -13.58 18.59 -1.80
C ILE A 175 -12.13 18.78 -1.31
N ASN A 176 -11.17 18.64 -2.21
CA ASN A 176 -9.76 18.99 -1.96
C ASN A 176 -9.61 20.49 -1.61
N THR A 177 -10.45 21.35 -2.18
CA THR A 177 -10.49 22.78 -1.87
C THR A 177 -10.98 23.05 -0.45
N SER A 178 -12.05 22.39 0.01
CA SER A 178 -12.57 22.55 1.38
C SER A 178 -11.55 22.15 2.44
N ALA A 179 -10.85 21.03 2.24
CA ALA A 179 -9.78 20.59 3.13
C ALA A 179 -8.66 21.64 3.23
N LYS A 180 -8.18 22.15 2.09
CA LYS A 180 -7.13 23.18 2.04
C LYS A 180 -7.53 24.49 2.70
N ILE A 181 -8.79 24.92 2.57
CA ILE A 181 -9.28 26.13 3.24
C ILE A 181 -9.20 25.94 4.76
N LEU A 182 -9.69 24.82 5.29
CA LEU A 182 -9.62 24.52 6.73
C LEU A 182 -8.17 24.42 7.23
N GLU A 183 -7.29 23.75 6.48
CA GLU A 183 -5.86 23.64 6.78
C GLU A 183 -5.18 25.03 6.84
N SER A 184 -5.47 25.89 5.86
CA SER A 184 -4.96 27.27 5.80
C SER A 184 -5.50 28.13 6.97
N LEU A 185 -6.78 27.98 7.32
CA LEU A 185 -7.38 28.67 8.46
C LEU A 185 -6.75 28.22 9.78
N LEU A 186 -6.45 26.93 9.95
CA LEU A 186 -5.77 26.40 11.13
C LEU A 186 -4.37 27.00 11.26
N ASP A 187 -3.57 26.96 10.19
CA ASP A 187 -2.19 27.47 10.20
C ASP A 187 -2.14 28.97 10.53
N LYS A 188 -3.17 29.73 10.16
CA LYS A 188 -3.29 31.17 10.47
C LYS A 188 -3.77 31.46 11.89
N GLN A 189 -4.66 30.64 12.44
CA GLN A 189 -5.37 30.94 13.68
C GLN A 189 -4.74 30.29 14.92
N ILE A 190 -3.91 29.26 14.76
CA ILE A 190 -3.29 28.60 15.90
C ILE A 190 -2.37 29.56 16.69
N ARG A 191 -2.56 29.61 18.01
CA ARG A 191 -1.75 30.44 18.90
C ARG A 191 -0.57 29.65 19.49
N PRO A 192 0.53 30.34 19.87
CA PRO A 192 1.62 29.69 20.59
C PRO A 192 1.12 28.98 21.85
N GLY A 193 1.47 27.70 21.99
CA GLY A 193 1.05 26.86 23.13
C GLY A 193 -0.19 25.99 22.89
N GLU A 194 -0.97 26.21 21.83
CA GLU A 194 -2.21 25.45 21.56
C GLU A 194 -1.99 24.11 20.84
N PHE A 195 -0.76 23.84 20.37
CA PHE A 195 -0.50 22.66 19.54
C PHE A 195 -0.93 21.35 20.21
N GLY A 196 -0.79 21.23 21.54
CA GLY A 196 -1.22 20.02 22.27
C GLY A 196 -2.71 19.76 22.14
N GLU A 197 -3.55 20.78 22.34
CA GLU A 197 -5.01 20.67 22.24
C GLU A 197 -5.46 20.45 20.80
N VAL A 198 -4.86 21.18 19.86
CA VAL A 198 -5.09 21.03 18.42
C VAL A 198 -4.76 19.61 17.95
N ALA A 199 -3.61 19.06 18.37
CA ALA A 199 -3.21 17.70 18.00
C ALA A 199 -4.13 16.64 18.61
N GLN A 200 -4.56 16.82 19.86
CA GLN A 200 -5.52 15.91 20.50
C GLN A 200 -6.88 15.92 19.79
N ALA A 201 -7.40 17.12 19.46
CA ALA A 201 -8.67 17.25 18.76
C ALA A 201 -8.61 16.62 17.36
N TYR A 202 -7.54 16.87 16.61
CA TYR A 202 -7.34 16.30 15.27
C TYR A 202 -7.24 14.77 15.32
N ARG A 203 -6.40 14.23 16.23
CA ARG A 203 -6.26 12.77 16.37
C ARG A 203 -7.57 12.12 16.80
N ARG A 204 -8.30 12.75 17.74
CA ARG A 204 -9.58 12.21 18.20
C ARG A 204 -10.62 12.18 17.08
N ALA A 205 -10.66 13.21 16.24
CA ALA A 205 -11.50 13.21 15.06
C ALA A 205 -11.09 12.10 14.06
N MET A 206 -9.80 11.90 13.79
CA MET A 206 -9.32 10.79 12.95
C MET A 206 -9.69 9.40 13.51
N GLU A 207 -9.65 9.20 14.82
CA GLU A 207 -10.12 7.96 15.47
C GLU A 207 -11.63 7.78 15.28
N LEU A 208 -12.40 8.85 15.43
CA LEU A 208 -13.85 8.83 15.24
C LEU A 208 -14.26 8.60 13.78
N GLU A 209 -13.48 9.08 12.80
CA GLU A 209 -13.66 8.72 11.38
C GLU A 209 -13.47 7.22 11.16
N TYR A 210 -12.42 6.65 11.75
CA TYR A 210 -12.18 5.20 11.66
C TYR A 210 -13.33 4.41 12.32
N ASP A 211 -13.73 4.80 13.53
CA ASP A 211 -14.88 4.19 14.24
C ASP A 211 -16.19 4.35 13.44
N PHE A 212 -16.33 5.44 12.68
CA PHE A 212 -17.47 5.67 11.81
C PHE A 212 -17.50 4.63 10.68
N PHE A 213 -16.39 4.44 9.96
CA PHE A 213 -16.29 3.36 8.96
C PHE A 213 -16.48 1.95 9.57
N ASP A 214 -15.91 1.71 10.76
CA ASP A 214 -16.01 0.43 11.47
C ASP A 214 -17.44 0.11 11.91
N SER A 215 -18.26 1.13 12.19
CA SER A 215 -19.67 0.94 12.55
C SER A 215 -20.51 0.35 11.42
N PHE A 216 -20.11 0.57 10.16
CA PHE A 216 -20.69 -0.08 8.98
C PHE A 216 -19.89 -1.33 8.55
N GLY A 217 -18.80 -1.62 9.26
CA GLY A 217 -17.85 -2.70 9.03
C GLY A 217 -18.11 -3.98 9.84
N GLY A 218 -19.18 -4.03 10.65
CA GLY A 218 -19.55 -5.21 11.43
C GLY A 218 -19.47 -6.49 10.60
N CYS A 219 -18.95 -7.59 11.18
CA CYS A 219 -18.69 -8.84 10.48
C CYS A 219 -19.76 -9.13 9.41
N LEU A 220 -19.39 -8.99 8.12
CA LEU A 220 -20.22 -9.19 6.92
C LEU A 220 -20.95 -7.95 6.34
N GLY A 221 -20.21 -6.85 6.12
CA GLY A 221 -20.26 -6.13 4.83
C GLY A 221 -19.50 -6.88 3.71
N ARG A 222 -19.07 -8.12 3.96
CA ARG A 222 -18.62 -9.06 2.93
C ARG A 222 -19.85 -9.46 2.11
N PRO A 223 -19.73 -9.60 0.79
CA PRO A 223 -20.81 -10.19 0.02
C PRO A 223 -21.24 -11.52 0.65
N SER A 224 -22.53 -11.83 0.55
CA SER A 224 -23.05 -13.19 0.76
C SER A 224 -22.07 -14.18 0.13
N GLU A 225 -21.79 -15.32 0.79
CA GLU A 225 -20.92 -16.39 0.28
C GLU A 225 -21.02 -16.51 -1.25
N GLY A 226 -19.99 -16.05 -1.98
CA GLY A 226 -19.99 -16.18 -3.44
C GLY A 226 -19.27 -15.15 -4.31
N THR A 227 -18.81 -13.97 -3.85
CA THR A 227 -18.25 -12.97 -4.82
C THR A 227 -16.94 -12.25 -4.48
N MET A 228 -16.37 -12.38 -3.27
CA MET A 228 -15.07 -11.78 -2.95
C MET A 228 -13.97 -12.84 -2.85
N LYS A 229 -13.16 -12.96 -3.91
CA LYS A 229 -11.95 -13.80 -3.90
C LYS A 229 -10.85 -13.05 -3.15
N ILE A 230 -10.51 -13.53 -1.95
CA ILE A 230 -9.40 -12.98 -1.16
C ILE A 230 -8.11 -13.14 -1.98
N PRO A 231 -7.39 -12.05 -2.32
CA PRO A 231 -6.10 -12.14 -3.00
C PRO A 231 -5.17 -13.04 -2.19
N THR A 232 -4.82 -14.19 -2.77
CA THR A 232 -4.04 -15.21 -2.08
C THR A 232 -2.77 -15.49 -2.87
N VAL A 233 -1.61 -15.37 -2.23
CA VAL A 233 -0.31 -15.66 -2.83
C VAL A 233 0.30 -16.88 -2.18
N LEU A 234 0.76 -17.85 -3.00
CA LEU A 234 1.58 -18.96 -2.54
C LEU A 234 3.06 -18.58 -2.66
N ILE A 235 3.71 -18.44 -1.50
CA ILE A 235 5.16 -18.22 -1.40
C ILE A 235 5.88 -19.56 -1.50
N VAL A 236 6.74 -19.72 -2.51
CA VAL A 236 7.64 -20.87 -2.62
C VAL A 236 9.07 -20.35 -2.44
N SER A 237 9.61 -20.45 -1.22
CA SER A 237 10.93 -19.88 -0.90
C SER A 237 11.59 -20.54 0.32
N GLY A 238 12.87 -20.21 0.53
CA GLY A 238 13.62 -20.59 1.72
C GLY A 238 13.27 -19.70 2.92
N SER A 239 13.37 -20.24 4.13
CA SER A 239 13.19 -19.50 5.38
C SER A 239 14.51 -18.85 5.82
N ASP A 240 14.50 -17.54 6.04
CA ASP A 240 15.58 -16.76 6.67
C ASP A 240 15.31 -16.61 8.18
N SER A 241 16.13 -17.26 9.02
CA SER A 241 16.00 -17.17 10.47
C SER A 241 16.13 -15.74 11.04
N GLY A 242 16.82 -14.84 10.34
CA GLY A 242 16.93 -13.42 10.71
C GLY A 242 15.69 -12.59 10.37
N GLY A 243 14.77 -13.16 9.59
CA GLY A 243 13.51 -12.55 9.20
C GLY A 243 13.64 -11.35 8.25
N GLY A 244 14.79 -11.18 7.60
CA GLY A 244 15.07 -10.04 6.74
C GLY A 244 14.82 -10.29 5.26
N ALA A 245 14.95 -11.54 4.81
CA ALA A 245 14.73 -11.98 3.44
C ALA A 245 13.87 -13.26 3.39
N GLY A 246 13.85 -13.93 2.24
CA GLY A 246 13.18 -15.21 2.04
C GLY A 246 11.68 -15.16 2.39
N HIS A 247 11.17 -16.29 2.86
CA HIS A 247 9.76 -16.45 3.22
C HIS A 247 9.25 -15.39 4.20
N GLN A 248 10.07 -14.96 5.17
CA GLN A 248 9.69 -13.97 6.17
C GLN A 248 9.50 -12.57 5.56
N ALA A 249 10.39 -12.15 4.65
CA ALA A 249 10.21 -10.88 3.93
C ALA A 249 8.99 -10.94 3.00
N ASP A 250 8.75 -12.10 2.40
CA ASP A 250 7.60 -12.33 1.54
C ASP A 250 6.29 -12.18 2.33
N LEU A 251 6.14 -12.90 3.44
CA LEU A 251 4.96 -12.85 4.30
C LEU A 251 4.72 -11.43 4.84
N LYS A 252 5.76 -10.76 5.36
CA LYS A 252 5.64 -9.38 5.87
C LYS A 252 5.20 -8.40 4.78
N THR A 253 5.66 -8.60 3.56
CA THR A 253 5.29 -7.74 2.42
C THR A 253 3.85 -7.95 2.00
N LEU A 254 3.42 -9.21 1.87
CA LEU A 254 2.05 -9.54 1.47
C LEU A 254 1.03 -9.06 2.50
N GLU A 255 1.30 -9.29 3.79
CA GLU A 255 0.47 -8.79 4.90
C GLU A 255 0.38 -7.26 4.89
N ALA A 256 1.51 -6.57 4.74
CA ALA A 256 1.54 -5.10 4.67
C ALA A 256 0.76 -4.53 3.47
N LEU A 257 0.53 -5.34 2.43
CA LEU A 257 -0.19 -4.97 1.21
C LEU A 257 -1.62 -5.55 1.14
N GLY A 258 -2.10 -6.15 2.24
CA GLY A 258 -3.47 -6.67 2.36
C GLY A 258 -3.73 -7.92 1.54
N VAL A 259 -2.74 -8.80 1.39
CA VAL A 259 -2.82 -10.04 0.61
C VAL A 259 -2.58 -11.23 1.52
N TYR A 260 -3.49 -12.22 1.48
CA TYR A 260 -3.34 -13.44 2.26
C TYR A 260 -2.18 -14.27 1.70
N SER A 261 -1.34 -14.79 2.60
CA SER A 261 -0.13 -15.52 2.22
C SER A 261 -0.20 -16.97 2.67
N THR A 262 0.14 -17.87 1.76
CA THR A 262 0.35 -19.31 2.00
C THR A 262 1.80 -19.66 1.63
N SER A 263 2.29 -20.84 2.01
CA SER A 263 3.71 -21.15 1.85
C SER A 263 4.02 -22.60 1.53
N ALA A 264 5.06 -22.81 0.73
CA ALA A 264 5.81 -24.06 0.62
C ALA A 264 7.31 -23.77 0.80
N LEU A 265 7.88 -24.20 1.92
CA LEU A 265 9.28 -23.94 2.24
C LEU A 265 10.21 -24.86 1.44
N THR A 266 11.21 -24.28 0.78
CA THR A 266 12.20 -24.99 -0.04
C THR A 266 13.44 -25.40 0.76
N SER A 267 13.82 -24.56 1.72
CA SER A 267 14.96 -24.74 2.62
C SER A 267 14.76 -23.94 3.91
N ILE A 268 15.55 -24.27 4.93
CA ILE A 268 15.69 -23.51 6.17
C ILE A 268 17.14 -23.07 6.26
N THR A 269 17.39 -21.77 6.45
CA THR A 269 18.73 -21.24 6.69
C THR A 269 18.87 -20.84 8.16
N ALA A 270 19.93 -21.32 8.82
CA ALA A 270 20.47 -20.67 10.01
C ALA A 270 21.22 -19.43 9.52
N GLN A 271 20.53 -18.30 9.52
CA GLN A 271 20.98 -17.05 8.92
C GLN A 271 20.66 -15.88 9.86
N ASN A 272 21.50 -14.86 9.82
CA ASN A 272 21.25 -13.59 10.46
C ASN A 272 21.96 -12.47 9.66
N THR A 273 21.99 -11.25 10.19
CA THR A 273 22.62 -10.10 9.50
C THR A 273 24.11 -10.30 9.17
N LYS A 274 24.80 -11.27 9.77
CA LYS A 274 26.23 -11.58 9.53
C LYS A 274 26.45 -12.64 8.44
N GLY A 275 25.40 -13.07 7.74
CA GLY A 275 25.48 -14.06 6.65
C GLY A 275 24.78 -15.38 6.99
N VAL A 276 25.00 -16.39 6.15
CA VAL A 276 24.43 -17.74 6.29
C VAL A 276 25.42 -18.66 7.00
N GLN A 277 25.00 -19.30 8.09
CA GLN A 277 25.85 -20.25 8.85
C GLN A 277 25.58 -21.70 8.44
N GLN A 278 24.34 -22.03 8.12
CA GLN A 278 23.95 -23.37 7.70
C GLN A 278 22.69 -23.29 6.83
N ILE A 279 22.57 -24.24 5.90
CA ILE A 279 21.38 -24.45 5.09
C ILE A 279 20.95 -25.92 5.17
N GLN A 280 19.65 -26.14 5.32
CA GLN A 280 19.05 -27.46 5.19
C GLN A 280 17.95 -27.39 4.12
N VAL A 281 18.10 -28.19 3.06
CA VAL A 281 17.09 -28.31 2.01
C VAL A 281 15.93 -29.16 2.55
N VAL A 282 14.70 -28.71 2.30
CA VAL A 282 13.49 -29.47 2.66
C VAL A 282 13.39 -30.69 1.75
N ASN A 283 13.14 -31.85 2.33
CA ASN A 283 12.92 -33.09 1.60
C ASN A 283 11.81 -32.92 0.54
N GLU A 284 12.02 -33.50 -0.64
CA GLU A 284 11.16 -33.31 -1.82
C GLU A 284 9.72 -33.81 -1.61
N ASP A 285 9.52 -34.88 -0.85
CA ASP A 285 8.19 -35.42 -0.56
C ASP A 285 7.38 -34.42 0.29
N ILE A 286 8.00 -33.86 1.32
CA ILE A 286 7.39 -32.82 2.16
C ILE A 286 7.22 -31.52 1.38
N PHE A 287 8.17 -31.15 0.52
CA PHE A 287 8.05 -29.97 -0.34
C PHE A 287 6.85 -30.08 -1.29
N ALA A 288 6.69 -31.23 -1.97
CA ALA A 288 5.55 -31.53 -2.81
C ALA A 288 4.24 -31.56 -2.02
N ALA A 289 4.24 -32.16 -0.82
CA ALA A 289 3.06 -32.23 0.05
C ALA A 289 2.57 -30.86 0.53
N GLN A 290 3.48 -29.92 0.84
CA GLN A 290 3.12 -28.53 1.19
C GLN A 290 2.34 -27.85 0.06
N MET A 291 2.87 -27.90 -1.17
CA MET A 291 2.20 -27.32 -2.34
C MET A 291 0.82 -27.96 -2.58
N ASN A 292 0.73 -29.30 -2.54
CA ASN A 292 -0.56 -29.98 -2.72
C ASN A 292 -1.57 -29.58 -1.63
N SER A 293 -1.13 -29.49 -0.37
CA SER A 293 -2.02 -29.14 0.74
C SER A 293 -2.62 -27.76 0.52
N VAL A 294 -1.81 -26.78 0.12
CA VAL A 294 -2.28 -25.43 -0.18
C VAL A 294 -3.19 -25.42 -1.41
N THR A 295 -2.74 -25.95 -2.54
CA THR A 295 -3.50 -25.83 -3.80
C THR A 295 -4.74 -26.70 -3.86
N SER A 296 -4.89 -27.67 -2.95
CA SER A 296 -6.12 -28.47 -2.82
C SER A 296 -7.23 -27.79 -2.00
N ASP A 297 -6.92 -26.73 -1.26
CA ASP A 297 -7.82 -26.08 -0.30
C ASP A 297 -7.97 -24.57 -0.55
N PHE A 298 -6.89 -23.89 -0.89
CA PHE A 298 -6.86 -22.44 -1.11
C PHE A 298 -6.93 -22.09 -2.59
N GLU A 299 -7.73 -21.07 -2.92
CA GLU A 299 -7.79 -20.50 -4.26
C GLU A 299 -6.62 -19.52 -4.50
N VAL A 300 -5.44 -20.06 -4.81
CA VAL A 300 -4.22 -19.27 -5.06
C VAL A 300 -4.36 -18.41 -6.31
N SER A 301 -4.12 -17.10 -6.19
CA SER A 301 -4.15 -16.14 -7.30
C SER A 301 -2.80 -16.04 -8.03
N VAL A 302 -1.69 -16.02 -7.28
CA VAL A 302 -0.34 -15.85 -7.82
C VAL A 302 0.65 -16.68 -7.02
N VAL A 303 1.65 -17.24 -7.68
CA VAL A 303 2.81 -17.88 -7.05
C VAL A 303 3.97 -16.88 -7.03
N LYS A 304 4.55 -16.67 -5.85
CA LYS A 304 5.85 -15.98 -5.72
C LYS A 304 6.93 -17.03 -5.53
N LEU A 305 7.83 -17.15 -6.50
CA LEU A 305 8.96 -18.06 -6.45
C LEU A 305 10.22 -17.29 -6.04
N GLY A 306 10.85 -17.69 -4.93
CA GLY A 306 12.15 -17.17 -4.49
C GLY A 306 13.25 -18.23 -4.56
N LEU A 307 14.07 -18.36 -3.52
CA LEU A 307 15.13 -19.37 -3.47
C LEU A 307 14.58 -20.80 -3.62
N VAL A 308 15.05 -21.51 -4.64
CA VAL A 308 14.84 -22.95 -4.84
C VAL A 308 16.20 -23.62 -5.05
N PRO A 309 16.74 -24.34 -4.05
CA PRO A 309 18.13 -24.80 -4.05
C PRO A 309 18.45 -25.99 -4.96
N THR A 310 17.46 -26.69 -5.53
CA THR A 310 17.71 -27.90 -6.34
C THR A 310 16.92 -27.93 -7.64
N ALA A 311 17.53 -28.53 -8.67
CA ALA A 311 16.92 -28.77 -9.97
C ALA A 311 15.61 -29.57 -9.84
N ARG A 312 15.62 -30.58 -8.96
CA ARG A 312 14.46 -31.43 -8.72
C ARG A 312 13.29 -30.69 -8.04
N GLN A 313 13.56 -29.76 -7.12
CA GLN A 313 12.50 -28.90 -6.57
C GLN A 313 11.92 -27.96 -7.64
N LEU A 314 12.74 -27.40 -8.54
CA LEU A 314 12.26 -26.62 -9.68
C LEU A 314 11.39 -27.45 -10.64
N GLU A 315 11.74 -28.71 -10.85
CA GLU A 315 10.93 -29.63 -11.64
C GLU A 315 9.54 -29.82 -10.99
N ILE A 316 9.49 -30.08 -9.68
CA ILE A 316 8.23 -30.22 -8.94
C ILE A 316 7.39 -28.93 -9.03
N VAL A 317 8.02 -27.75 -8.90
CA VAL A 317 7.33 -26.45 -9.07
C VAL A 317 6.73 -26.34 -10.48
N GLY A 318 7.52 -26.63 -11.51
CA GLY A 318 7.09 -26.56 -12.91
C GLY A 318 5.98 -27.54 -13.27
N GLU A 319 5.87 -28.67 -12.56
CA GLU A 319 4.78 -29.64 -12.72
C GLU A 319 3.52 -29.23 -11.94
N LYS A 320 3.66 -28.84 -10.67
CA LYS A 320 2.51 -28.63 -9.78
C LYS A 320 1.85 -27.27 -9.92
N LEU A 321 2.59 -26.25 -10.33
CA LEU A 321 2.14 -24.86 -10.36
C LEU A 321 2.07 -24.30 -11.79
N ALA A 322 2.05 -25.18 -12.80
CA ALA A 322 2.17 -24.82 -14.22
C ALA A 322 1.11 -23.82 -14.71
N GLU A 323 -0.10 -23.90 -14.16
CA GLU A 323 -1.27 -23.12 -14.60
C GLU A 323 -1.46 -21.81 -13.82
N LEU A 324 -0.65 -21.57 -12.79
CA LEU A 324 -0.79 -20.39 -11.94
C LEU A 324 0.13 -19.25 -12.42
N PRO A 325 -0.33 -17.99 -12.43
CA PRO A 325 0.53 -16.85 -12.67
C PRO A 325 1.70 -16.83 -11.71
N MET A 326 2.91 -16.62 -12.22
CA MET A 326 4.13 -16.73 -11.42
C MET A 326 5.02 -15.50 -11.52
N VAL A 327 5.39 -14.95 -10.36
CA VAL A 327 6.45 -13.96 -10.19
C VAL A 327 7.70 -14.69 -9.73
N VAL A 328 8.75 -14.69 -10.54
CA VAL A 328 9.99 -15.42 -10.28
C VAL A 328 11.11 -14.46 -9.94
N ASP A 329 11.60 -14.53 -8.71
CA ASP A 329 12.85 -13.91 -8.28
C ASP A 329 13.95 -14.97 -8.38
N PRO A 330 14.78 -14.99 -9.44
CA PRO A 330 15.75 -16.05 -9.69
C PRO A 330 16.95 -15.89 -8.76
N VAL A 331 16.75 -16.20 -7.48
CA VAL A 331 17.78 -16.09 -6.43
C VAL A 331 18.85 -17.15 -6.69
N LEU A 332 19.93 -16.75 -7.36
CA LEU A 332 21.07 -17.61 -7.66
C LEU A 332 22.23 -17.44 -6.65
N VAL A 333 22.28 -16.31 -5.94
CA VAL A 333 23.33 -15.97 -4.96
C VAL A 333 22.69 -15.25 -3.75
N ALA A 334 23.21 -15.43 -2.53
CA ALA A 334 22.75 -14.65 -1.38
C ALA A 334 23.09 -13.17 -1.55
N THR A 335 22.29 -12.30 -0.95
CA THR A 335 22.62 -10.87 -0.83
C THR A 335 23.89 -10.62 0.00
N SER A 336 24.32 -11.58 0.84
CA SER A 336 25.62 -11.55 1.54
C SER A 336 26.81 -11.97 0.65
N GLY A 337 26.56 -12.42 -0.58
CA GLY A 337 27.56 -12.99 -1.49
C GLY A 337 27.83 -14.48 -1.28
N ASP A 338 27.19 -15.10 -0.28
CA ASP A 338 27.29 -16.54 -0.03
C ASP A 338 26.57 -17.34 -1.14
N ASP A 339 27.17 -18.43 -1.59
CA ASP A 339 26.54 -19.32 -2.56
C ASP A 339 25.44 -20.15 -1.86
N LEU A 340 24.17 -19.88 -2.20
CA LEU A 340 23.00 -20.55 -1.60
C LEU A 340 22.66 -21.86 -2.28
N VAL A 341 23.18 -22.06 -3.49
CA VAL A 341 23.11 -23.32 -4.20
C VAL A 341 24.45 -24.00 -3.99
N ALA A 342 24.47 -25.27 -3.57
CA ALA A 342 25.75 -25.97 -3.46
C ALA A 342 26.44 -25.90 -4.84
N GLN A 343 27.66 -25.35 -4.90
CA GLN A 343 28.41 -25.05 -6.14
C GLN A 343 28.35 -26.13 -7.22
N LYS A 344 28.24 -27.41 -6.81
CA LYS A 344 28.15 -28.56 -7.72
C LYS A 344 26.85 -28.65 -8.53
N ASN A 345 25.77 -27.98 -8.11
CA ASN A 345 24.44 -28.10 -8.72
C ASN A 345 23.92 -26.79 -9.34
N ALA A 346 24.72 -25.71 -9.33
CA ALA A 346 24.28 -24.39 -9.78
C ALA A 346 23.91 -24.34 -11.27
N GLU A 347 24.64 -25.07 -12.12
CA GLU A 347 24.35 -25.15 -13.56
C GLU A 347 23.05 -25.93 -13.84
N ASP A 348 22.80 -27.03 -13.12
CA ASP A 348 21.56 -27.81 -13.25
C ASP A 348 20.34 -26.98 -12.82
N VAL A 349 20.47 -26.21 -11.74
CA VAL A 349 19.43 -25.27 -11.28
C VAL A 349 19.17 -24.20 -12.33
N LEU A 350 20.23 -23.61 -12.90
CA LEU A 350 20.09 -22.58 -13.93
C LEU A 350 19.44 -23.12 -15.21
N ALA A 351 19.81 -24.34 -15.64
CA ALA A 351 19.19 -25.02 -16.77
C ALA A 351 17.69 -25.22 -16.51
N MET A 352 17.32 -25.69 -15.31
CA MET A 352 15.92 -25.87 -14.92
C MET A 352 15.11 -24.57 -14.90
N TYR A 353 15.71 -23.46 -14.45
CA TYR A 353 15.06 -22.16 -14.57
C TYR A 353 14.75 -21.81 -16.03
N LYS A 354 15.74 -21.94 -16.92
CA LYS A 354 15.59 -21.61 -18.35
C LYS A 354 14.60 -22.52 -19.08
N GLU A 355 14.62 -23.82 -18.80
CA GLU A 355 13.87 -24.83 -19.57
C GLU A 355 12.45 -25.05 -19.03
N ARG A 356 12.24 -24.88 -17.72
CA ARG A 356 10.99 -25.27 -17.07
C ARG A 356 10.25 -24.13 -16.39
N ILE A 357 10.95 -23.15 -15.83
CA ILE A 357 10.32 -22.08 -15.06
C ILE A 357 10.08 -20.81 -15.88
N PHE A 358 11.11 -20.23 -16.52
CA PHE A 358 10.97 -19.00 -17.28
C PHE A 358 9.92 -19.06 -18.39
N PRO A 359 9.74 -20.18 -19.13
CA PRO A 359 8.66 -20.30 -20.11
C PRO A 359 7.24 -20.19 -19.53
N ARG A 360 7.09 -20.37 -18.22
CA ARG A 360 5.81 -20.30 -17.49
C ARG A 360 5.68 -19.03 -16.64
N ALA A 361 6.77 -18.27 -16.49
CA ALA A 361 6.77 -17.08 -15.66
C ALA A 361 5.92 -15.98 -16.32
N THR A 362 5.03 -15.39 -15.52
CA THR A 362 4.38 -14.14 -15.91
C THR A 362 5.43 -13.03 -15.93
N ILE A 363 6.25 -12.96 -14.88
CA ILE A 363 7.35 -12.01 -14.78
C ILE A 363 8.54 -12.65 -14.07
N ILE A 364 9.74 -12.40 -14.60
CA ILE A 364 10.99 -12.67 -13.89
C ILE A 364 11.61 -11.34 -13.44
N THR A 365 12.22 -11.32 -12.26
CA THR A 365 12.76 -10.10 -11.65
C THR A 365 14.27 -10.18 -11.35
N PRO A 366 15.14 -10.52 -12.32
CA PRO A 366 16.58 -10.63 -12.05
C PRO A 366 17.21 -9.28 -11.74
N ASN A 367 18.22 -9.27 -10.87
CA ASN A 367 19.17 -8.16 -10.79
C ASN A 367 20.25 -8.27 -11.88
N VAL A 368 21.10 -7.26 -12.00
CA VAL A 368 22.20 -7.24 -12.99
C VAL A 368 23.11 -8.48 -12.90
N VAL A 369 23.54 -8.88 -11.71
CA VAL A 369 24.43 -10.03 -11.49
C VAL A 369 23.74 -11.35 -11.88
N GLU A 370 22.47 -11.51 -11.52
CA GLU A 370 21.66 -12.65 -11.92
C GLU A 370 21.46 -12.68 -13.43
N ALA A 371 21.18 -11.54 -14.06
CA ALA A 371 21.00 -11.43 -15.51
C ALA A 371 22.28 -11.79 -16.28
N GLU A 372 23.43 -11.31 -15.83
CA GLU A 372 24.74 -11.67 -16.39
C GLU A 372 24.98 -13.18 -16.32
N ARG A 373 24.69 -13.79 -15.16
CA ARG A 373 24.83 -15.23 -14.95
C ARG A 373 23.88 -16.03 -15.84
N ILE A 374 22.63 -15.61 -15.96
CA ILE A 374 21.63 -16.27 -16.80
C ILE A 374 22.01 -16.17 -18.29
N LEU A 375 22.45 -14.99 -18.74
CA LEU A 375 22.82 -14.76 -20.13
C LEU A 375 24.20 -15.32 -20.49
N GLY A 376 25.05 -15.63 -19.51
CA GLY A 376 26.43 -16.08 -19.74
C GLY A 376 27.32 -14.99 -20.32
N ARG A 377 27.01 -13.71 -20.07
CA ARG A 377 27.78 -12.54 -20.51
C ARG A 377 28.03 -11.59 -19.33
N LYS A 378 29.13 -10.84 -19.38
CA LYS A 378 29.45 -9.81 -18.38
C LYS A 378 29.12 -8.41 -18.92
N GLU A 379 29.06 -7.43 -18.02
CA GLU A 379 29.01 -5.99 -18.28
C GLU A 379 27.65 -5.48 -18.76
N ILE A 380 26.57 -5.81 -18.03
CA ILE A 380 25.28 -5.13 -18.23
C ILE A 380 25.31 -3.81 -17.46
N SER A 381 25.61 -2.71 -18.17
CA SER A 381 25.76 -1.38 -17.58
C SER A 381 24.99 -0.30 -18.34
N GLY A 382 24.26 0.53 -17.61
CA GLY A 382 23.41 1.57 -18.17
C GLY A 382 22.14 1.06 -18.83
N VAL A 383 21.26 2.01 -19.18
CA VAL A 383 19.89 1.72 -19.64
C VAL A 383 19.81 0.95 -20.96
N TYR A 384 20.73 1.21 -21.89
CA TYR A 384 20.72 0.55 -23.21
C TYR A 384 21.06 -0.94 -23.10
N GLU A 385 22.10 -1.30 -22.34
CA GLU A 385 22.43 -2.70 -22.08
C GLU A 385 21.38 -3.38 -21.20
N ALA A 386 20.78 -2.64 -20.26
CA ALA A 386 19.69 -3.16 -19.46
C ALA A 386 18.48 -3.55 -20.32
N ARG A 387 18.09 -2.70 -21.28
CA ARG A 387 17.04 -3.02 -22.27
C ARG A 387 17.38 -4.25 -23.11
N ALA A 388 18.59 -4.29 -23.67
CA ALA A 388 19.05 -5.41 -24.48
C ALA A 388 19.08 -6.72 -23.68
N ALA A 389 19.51 -6.67 -22.42
CA ALA A 389 19.51 -7.81 -21.52
C ALA A 389 18.09 -8.25 -21.16
N ALA A 390 17.17 -7.34 -20.85
CA ALA A 390 15.78 -7.68 -20.56
C ALA A 390 15.10 -8.37 -21.75
N GLN A 391 15.35 -7.88 -22.97
CA GLN A 391 14.85 -8.49 -24.20
C GLN A 391 15.46 -9.88 -24.46
N ALA A 392 16.77 -10.05 -24.21
CA ALA A 392 17.45 -11.34 -24.34
C ALA A 392 16.95 -12.36 -23.31
N LEU A 393 16.72 -11.93 -22.07
CA LEU A 393 16.14 -12.77 -21.01
C LEU A 393 14.72 -13.24 -21.35
N ALA A 394 13.92 -12.38 -21.98
CA ALA A 394 12.56 -12.72 -22.40
C ALA A 394 12.52 -13.84 -23.46
N GLN A 395 13.63 -14.08 -24.18
CA GLN A 395 13.74 -15.20 -25.13
C GLN A 395 13.69 -16.58 -24.45
N TYR A 396 13.97 -16.66 -23.14
CA TYR A 396 13.74 -17.88 -22.36
C TYR A 396 12.27 -18.11 -22.02
N GLY A 397 11.37 -17.23 -22.45
CA GLY A 397 9.92 -17.50 -22.52
C GLY A 397 9.04 -16.69 -21.57
N SER A 398 9.62 -15.93 -20.63
CA SER A 398 8.84 -15.08 -19.71
C SER A 398 8.06 -14.01 -20.48
N LYS A 399 6.83 -13.72 -20.04
CA LYS A 399 6.01 -12.65 -20.65
C LYS A 399 6.57 -11.27 -20.35
N TYR A 400 7.00 -11.06 -19.11
CA TYR A 400 7.62 -9.84 -18.64
C TYR A 400 9.00 -10.10 -18.05
N VAL A 401 9.91 -9.14 -18.19
CA VAL A 401 11.22 -9.16 -17.52
C VAL A 401 11.42 -7.81 -16.84
N LEU A 402 11.54 -7.79 -15.51
CA LEU A 402 11.97 -6.63 -14.75
C LEU A 402 13.45 -6.77 -14.38
N LEU A 403 14.31 -6.10 -15.12
CA LEU A 403 15.73 -6.01 -14.80
C LEU A 403 15.97 -4.91 -13.77
N LYS A 404 16.36 -5.32 -12.56
CA LYS A 404 16.55 -4.44 -11.40
C LYS A 404 17.90 -3.71 -11.49
N GLY A 405 17.90 -2.38 -11.49
CA GLY A 405 19.10 -1.54 -11.62
C GLY A 405 19.71 -1.08 -10.30
N GLY A 406 19.30 -1.63 -9.16
CA GLY A 406 19.87 -1.28 -7.85
C GLY A 406 21.40 -1.43 -7.74
N HIS A 407 22.02 -2.24 -8.60
CA HIS A 407 23.47 -2.44 -8.69
C HIS A 407 24.17 -1.63 -9.79
N ASP A 408 23.41 -0.84 -10.57
CA ASP A 408 23.99 0.07 -11.57
C ASP A 408 24.65 1.26 -10.87
N GLU A 409 25.98 1.35 -10.97
CA GLU A 409 26.80 2.41 -10.37
C GLU A 409 26.98 3.63 -11.28
N THR A 410 26.43 3.61 -12.50
CA THR A 410 26.59 4.72 -13.46
C THR A 410 25.97 6.04 -12.98
N ASP A 411 24.93 5.97 -12.15
CA ASP A 411 24.31 7.13 -11.51
C ASP A 411 24.23 6.95 -9.99
N PRO A 412 25.08 7.62 -9.20
CA PRO A 412 25.09 7.47 -7.75
C PRO A 412 23.85 8.08 -7.07
N LYS A 413 22.99 8.81 -7.80
CA LYS A 413 21.80 9.47 -7.26
C LYS A 413 20.49 8.78 -7.62
N ALA A 414 20.51 7.87 -8.59
CA ALA A 414 19.31 7.20 -9.08
C ALA A 414 19.47 5.68 -9.15
N CYS A 415 18.34 4.98 -8.98
CA CYS A 415 18.19 3.59 -9.37
C CYS A 415 17.20 3.54 -10.53
N ARG A 416 17.55 2.84 -11.61
CA ARG A 416 16.70 2.70 -12.79
C ARG A 416 16.37 1.23 -13.02
N ASP A 417 15.10 0.88 -12.90
CA ASP A 417 14.61 -0.47 -13.23
C ASP A 417 13.98 -0.45 -14.63
N VAL A 418 14.21 -1.52 -15.40
CA VAL A 418 13.69 -1.67 -16.78
C VAL A 418 12.75 -2.86 -16.84
N LEU A 419 11.49 -2.62 -17.14
CA LEU A 419 10.50 -3.65 -17.45
C LEU A 419 10.36 -3.78 -18.97
N TYR A 420 10.45 -5.00 -19.48
CA TYR A 420 10.17 -5.33 -20.87
C TYR A 420 8.90 -6.19 -20.96
N ASP A 421 7.96 -5.77 -21.81
CA ASP A 421 6.76 -6.53 -22.21
C ASP A 421 7.04 -7.21 -23.55
N ARG A 422 7.18 -8.53 -23.53
CA ARG A 422 7.51 -9.30 -24.73
C ARG A 422 6.37 -9.36 -25.74
N GLU A 423 5.12 -9.36 -25.28
CA GLU A 423 3.96 -9.49 -26.18
C GLU A 423 3.75 -8.20 -26.98
N LYS A 424 4.00 -7.04 -26.37
CA LYS A 424 3.89 -5.74 -27.01
C LYS A 424 5.19 -5.22 -27.63
N ASP A 425 6.32 -5.84 -27.31
CA ASP A 425 7.66 -5.34 -27.61
C ASP A 425 7.89 -3.92 -27.06
N GLU A 426 7.43 -3.68 -25.82
CA GLU A 426 7.46 -2.37 -25.16
C GLU A 426 8.36 -2.36 -23.93
N PHE A 427 8.95 -1.19 -23.65
CA PHE A 427 9.76 -0.95 -22.46
C PHE A 427 9.13 0.09 -21.55
N TYR A 428 9.18 -0.18 -20.24
CA TYR A 428 8.81 0.75 -19.18
C TYR A 428 10.04 0.98 -18.29
N GLU A 429 10.34 2.23 -17.99
CA GLU A 429 11.47 2.61 -17.14
C GLU A 429 10.96 3.25 -15.86
N PHE A 430 11.48 2.79 -14.73
CA PHE A 430 11.12 3.30 -13.41
C PHE A 430 12.37 3.89 -12.76
N THR A 431 12.31 5.17 -12.41
CA THR A 431 13.45 5.87 -11.80
C THR A 431 13.09 6.34 -10.40
N ASN A 432 13.89 5.92 -9.42
CA ASN A 432 13.78 6.38 -8.04
C ASN A 432 15.11 6.97 -7.57
N ARG A 433 15.03 7.82 -6.54
CA ARG A 433 16.22 8.31 -5.84
C ARG A 433 16.92 7.15 -5.16
N ARG A 434 18.24 7.05 -5.33
CA ARG A 434 19.08 6.11 -4.58
C ARG A 434 19.17 6.56 -3.12
N ILE A 435 18.88 5.65 -2.20
CA ILE A 435 18.95 5.88 -0.76
C ILE A 435 20.27 5.31 -0.25
N ALA A 436 21.09 6.16 0.38
CA ALA A 436 22.34 5.74 1.00
C ALA A 436 22.05 5.06 2.35
N THR A 437 21.96 3.73 2.36
CA THR A 437 21.72 2.93 3.57
C THR A 437 22.34 1.55 3.46
N ILE A 438 22.63 0.94 4.61
CA ILE A 438 23.03 -0.46 4.73
C ILE A 438 21.84 -1.40 5.01
N ASN A 439 20.64 -0.84 5.22
CA ASN A 439 19.41 -1.59 5.43
C ASN A 439 18.82 -2.02 4.07
N THR A 440 19.46 -2.97 3.39
CA THR A 440 19.06 -3.45 2.06
C THR A 440 18.83 -4.95 1.98
N HIS A 441 18.91 -5.67 3.11
CA HIS A 441 18.71 -7.12 3.19
C HIS A 441 17.24 -7.44 2.91
N GLY A 442 17.01 -8.31 1.92
CA GLY A 442 15.67 -8.70 1.48
C GLY A 442 14.95 -7.75 0.52
N THR A 443 15.64 -6.74 -0.03
CA THR A 443 15.08 -5.83 -1.05
C THR A 443 14.52 -6.58 -2.27
N GLY A 444 15.25 -7.57 -2.78
CA GLY A 444 14.81 -8.41 -3.91
C GLY A 444 13.53 -9.19 -3.59
N CYS A 445 13.50 -9.91 -2.47
CA CYS A 445 12.34 -10.68 -2.02
C CYS A 445 11.12 -9.77 -1.80
N THR A 446 11.34 -8.61 -1.17
CA THR A 446 10.30 -7.59 -0.92
C THR A 446 9.72 -7.07 -2.22
N LEU A 447 10.54 -6.76 -3.23
CA LEU A 447 10.05 -6.28 -4.53
C LEU A 447 9.20 -7.33 -5.24
N ALA A 448 9.70 -8.55 -5.37
CA ALA A 448 8.98 -9.65 -6.02
C ALA A 448 7.67 -9.97 -5.31
N SER A 449 7.66 -9.93 -3.98
CA SER A 449 6.45 -10.13 -3.18
C SER A 449 5.45 -8.98 -3.30
N ALA A 450 5.91 -7.74 -3.40
CA ALA A 450 5.04 -6.59 -3.67
C ALA A 450 4.42 -6.65 -5.07
N ILE A 451 5.18 -7.06 -6.09
CA ILE A 451 4.65 -7.31 -7.44
C ILE A 451 3.57 -8.40 -7.38
N SER A 452 3.86 -9.51 -6.69
CA SER A 452 2.91 -10.60 -6.50
C SER A 452 1.62 -10.14 -5.80
N ALA A 453 1.73 -9.26 -4.81
CA ALA A 453 0.59 -8.69 -4.10
C ALA A 453 -0.31 -7.88 -5.03
N PHE A 454 0.25 -6.95 -5.81
CA PHE A 454 -0.53 -6.12 -6.72
C PHE A 454 -1.10 -6.95 -7.89
N MET A 455 -0.37 -7.95 -8.39
CA MET A 455 -0.93 -8.88 -9.37
C MET A 455 -2.09 -9.71 -8.81
N ALA A 456 -1.98 -10.21 -7.57
CA ALA A 456 -3.06 -10.96 -6.93
C ALA A 456 -4.32 -10.11 -6.68
N ARG A 457 -4.14 -8.78 -6.57
CA ARG A 457 -5.22 -7.78 -6.48
C ARG A 457 -5.77 -7.34 -7.84
N GLY A 458 -5.33 -7.96 -8.94
CA GLY A 458 -5.85 -7.74 -10.29
C GLY A 458 -5.22 -6.58 -11.06
N TYR A 459 -4.14 -5.97 -10.57
CA TYR A 459 -3.46 -4.91 -11.31
C TYR A 459 -2.71 -5.47 -12.54
N PRO A 460 -2.73 -4.78 -13.70
CA PRO A 460 -1.87 -5.11 -14.83
C PRO A 460 -0.39 -5.08 -14.45
N VAL A 461 0.44 -5.92 -15.07
CA VAL A 461 1.85 -6.11 -14.68
C VAL A 461 2.65 -4.79 -14.62
N PRO A 462 2.60 -3.88 -15.62
CA PRO A 462 3.31 -2.60 -15.52
C PRO A 462 2.90 -1.76 -14.30
N VAL A 463 1.60 -1.73 -13.98
CA VAL A 463 1.06 -1.00 -12.83
C VAL A 463 1.45 -1.68 -11.51
N ALA A 464 1.43 -3.02 -11.47
CA ALA A 464 1.88 -3.79 -10.32
C ALA A 464 3.36 -3.55 -10.02
N VAL A 465 4.21 -3.48 -11.05
CA VAL A 465 5.63 -3.17 -10.94
C VAL A 465 5.85 -1.74 -10.43
N GLU A 466 5.17 -0.75 -11.01
CA GLU A 466 5.27 0.65 -10.57
C GLU A 466 4.93 0.81 -9.08
N ARG A 467 3.79 0.25 -8.65
CA ARG A 467 3.35 0.30 -7.25
C ARG A 467 4.30 -0.46 -6.32
N ALA A 468 4.82 -1.61 -6.75
CA ALA A 468 5.78 -2.39 -5.97
C ALA A 468 7.12 -1.65 -5.80
N ILE A 469 7.60 -0.97 -6.83
CA ILE A 469 8.79 -0.12 -6.78
C ILE A 469 8.58 1.06 -5.83
N GLY A 470 7.42 1.72 -5.89
CA GLY A 470 7.05 2.77 -4.94
C GLY A 470 7.01 2.28 -3.49
N TYR A 471 6.34 1.16 -3.23
CA TYR A 471 6.29 0.52 -1.91
C TYR A 471 7.68 0.17 -1.39
N LEU A 472 8.52 -0.48 -2.20
CA LEU A 472 9.89 -0.83 -1.82
C LEU A 472 10.69 0.43 -1.46
N HIS A 473 10.56 1.49 -2.26
CA HIS A 473 11.25 2.75 -1.99
C HIS A 473 10.88 3.29 -0.61
N GLU A 474 9.59 3.37 -0.28
CA GLU A 474 9.14 3.80 1.05
C GLU A 474 9.63 2.89 2.19
N VAL A 475 9.69 1.58 1.95
CA VAL A 475 10.22 0.60 2.91
C VAL A 475 11.71 0.82 3.13
N ILE A 476 12.49 1.12 2.09
CA ILE A 476 13.92 1.44 2.26
C ILE A 476 14.09 2.77 3.01
N VAL A 477 13.29 3.81 2.70
CA VAL A 477 13.33 5.11 3.40
C VAL A 477 13.12 4.92 4.90
N ARG A 478 12.04 4.23 5.29
CA ARG A 478 11.72 4.03 6.73
C ARG A 478 12.70 3.11 7.44
N SER A 479 13.32 2.17 6.72
CA SER A 479 14.32 1.26 7.29
C SER A 479 15.68 1.93 7.47
N CYS A 480 15.89 3.09 6.88
CA CYS A 480 17.17 3.79 6.90
C CYS A 480 17.60 4.12 8.33
N GLY A 481 18.72 3.55 8.76
CA GLY A 481 19.30 3.80 10.08
C GLY A 481 18.72 2.93 11.20
N VAL A 482 17.72 2.09 10.93
CA VAL A 482 17.14 1.20 11.93
C VAL A 482 18.19 0.15 12.37
N PRO A 483 18.53 0.07 13.67
CA PRO A 483 19.65 -0.74 14.16
C PRO A 483 19.29 -2.22 14.40
N LEU A 484 18.74 -2.89 13.39
CA LEU A 484 18.42 -4.33 13.47
C LEU A 484 19.64 -5.18 13.10
N GLY A 485 20.21 -5.84 14.12
CA GLY A 485 21.40 -6.68 13.98
C GLY A 485 22.71 -5.88 13.86
N GLN A 486 23.81 -6.62 13.72
CA GLN A 486 25.18 -6.06 13.76
C GLN A 486 25.96 -6.28 12.46
N GLY A 487 25.35 -6.92 11.47
CA GLY A 487 25.98 -7.15 10.18
C GLY A 487 26.05 -5.93 9.28
N THR A 488 26.74 -6.10 8.15
CA THR A 488 26.95 -5.09 7.11
C THR A 488 25.74 -4.92 6.19
N ASN A 489 24.81 -5.88 6.20
CA ASN A 489 23.55 -5.81 5.47
C ASN A 489 22.37 -6.06 6.42
N ARG A 490 21.58 -5.02 6.68
CA ARG A 490 20.52 -5.03 7.70
C ARG A 490 19.13 -5.14 7.07
N PRO A 491 18.15 -5.73 7.77
CA PRO A 491 16.82 -5.97 7.22
C PRO A 491 16.00 -4.69 7.06
N LEU A 492 14.96 -4.82 6.25
CA LEU A 492 13.90 -3.84 6.06
C LEU A 492 12.82 -3.96 7.16
N VAL A 493 12.11 -2.86 7.40
CA VAL A 493 10.91 -2.74 8.23
C VAL A 493 9.70 -2.58 7.30
N HIS A 494 9.03 -3.68 6.99
CA HIS A 494 7.97 -3.74 5.97
C HIS A 494 6.67 -3.01 6.37
N SER A 495 6.33 -3.00 7.66
CA SER A 495 5.11 -2.33 8.15
C SER A 495 5.27 -0.81 8.21
N ALA A 496 4.17 -0.09 7.93
CA ALA A 496 4.08 1.36 8.10
C ALA A 496 3.69 1.80 9.52
N ASN A 497 3.50 0.85 10.44
CA ASN A 497 3.06 1.17 11.79
C ASN A 497 4.08 2.06 12.49
N SER A 498 3.59 3.22 12.94
CA SER A 498 4.32 4.29 13.65
C SER A 498 5.03 3.83 14.92
N VAL A 499 4.72 2.63 15.41
CA VAL A 499 5.31 2.02 16.60
C VAL A 499 6.84 1.94 16.52
N TRP A 500 7.42 1.67 15.34
CA TRP A 500 8.88 1.58 15.20
C TRP A 500 9.59 2.92 15.37
N ALA A 501 8.94 4.04 15.00
CA ALA A 501 9.50 5.38 15.16
C ALA A 501 9.72 5.76 16.63
N ASN A 502 9.04 5.09 17.57
CA ASN A 502 9.21 5.31 19.01
C ASN A 502 10.45 4.61 19.60
N TYR A 503 11.12 3.73 18.84
CA TYR A 503 12.26 2.94 19.30
C TYR A 503 13.60 3.31 18.64
N VAL A 504 13.61 4.30 17.72
CA VAL A 504 14.79 4.72 16.95
C VAL A 504 15.27 6.10 17.43
#